data_AF-A0A3G7TKS7-F1
#
_entry.id   AF-A0A3G7TKS7-F1
#
_cell.length_a   1.000
_cell.length_b   1.000
_cell.length_c   1.000
_cell.angle_alpha   90.00
_cell.angle_beta   90.00
_cell.angle_gamma   90.00
#
_symmetry.space_group_name_H-M   'P 1'
#
loop_
_entity.id
_entity.type
_entity.pdbx_description
1 polymer ?
#
loop_
_entity_poly.entity_id
_entity_poly.type
_entity_poly.pdbx_seq_one_letter_code
_entity_poly.pdbx_strand_id
1 'polypeptide(L)'
;MARLLLQLTYDCNTSLPQRFWLTRSHLKILLDMLKNEKPRRRKIDNNYFQYNGFSLGFNSSKENAGKYGFEETPAEITKIVEALLLS
;
A
#
# COMPACT_ATOMS: atom_id res chain seq x y z
N MET A 1 19.29 2.70 5.15
CA MET A 1 18.04 2.73 5.96
C MET A 1 17.49 1.31 6.05
N ALA A 2 17.05 0.88 7.23
CA ALA A 2 16.40 -0.43 7.39
C ALA A 2 15.10 -0.50 6.58
N ARG A 3 14.86 -1.65 5.93
CA ARG A 3 13.61 -1.93 5.21
C ARG A 3 12.76 -2.87 6.05
N LEU A 4 11.47 -2.58 6.10
CA LEU A 4 10.43 -3.34 6.78
C LEU A 4 9.59 -4.06 5.73
N LEU A 5 9.14 -5.28 6.04
CA LEU A 5 8.30 -6.07 5.16
C LEU A 5 6.83 -5.71 5.39
N LEU A 6 6.21 -5.08 4.41
CA LEU A 6 4.76 -4.97 4.31
C LEU A 6 4.26 -6.11 3.42
N GLN A 7 3.41 -6.99 3.95
CA GLN A 7 2.77 -8.07 3.20
C GLN A 7 1.27 -7.79 3.12
N LEU A 8 0.72 -7.78 1.91
CA LEU A 8 -0.70 -7.59 1.61
C LEU A 8 -1.19 -8.72 0.70
N THR A 9 -2.48 -9.01 0.69
CA THR A 9 -3.08 -10.13 -0.04
C THR A 9 -3.71 -9.62 -1.32
N TYR A 10 -3.41 -10.30 -2.43
CA TYR A 10 -3.82 -9.85 -3.75
C TYR A 10 -5.24 -10.32 -4.11
N ASP A 11 -6.14 -9.38 -4.43
CA ASP A 11 -7.58 -9.60 -4.68
C ASP A 11 -7.88 -10.37 -5.98
N CYS A 12 -6.95 -10.39 -6.94
CA CYS A 12 -7.19 -11.05 -8.23
C CYS A 12 -6.88 -12.56 -8.15
N ASN A 13 -7.94 -13.33 -7.87
CA ASN A 13 -8.14 -14.77 -8.11
C ASN A 13 -7.12 -15.78 -7.55
N THR A 14 -6.05 -15.32 -6.92
CA THR A 14 -4.92 -16.15 -6.52
C THR A 14 -4.61 -16.05 -5.03
N SER A 15 -5.19 -15.08 -4.31
CA SER A 15 -4.98 -14.79 -2.88
C SER A 15 -3.51 -14.91 -2.46
N LEU A 16 -2.60 -14.49 -3.36
CA LEU A 16 -1.17 -14.61 -3.15
C LEU A 16 -0.67 -13.43 -2.30
N PRO A 17 0.22 -13.68 -1.33
CA PRO A 17 0.81 -12.62 -0.54
C PRO A 17 1.78 -11.80 -1.39
N GLN A 18 1.45 -10.53 -1.57
CA GLN A 18 2.31 -9.54 -2.18
C GLN A 18 3.21 -8.88 -1.13
N ARG A 19 4.52 -8.95 -1.37
CA ARG A 19 5.54 -8.46 -0.44
C ARG A 19 6.17 -7.15 -0.92
N PHE A 20 6.24 -6.18 -0.03
CA PHE A 20 6.85 -4.87 -0.26
C PHE A 20 7.89 -4.57 0.82
N TRP A 21 9.15 -4.41 0.41
CA TRP A 21 10.23 -4.01 1.31
C TRP A 21 10.31 -2.48 1.35
N LEU A 22 9.76 -1.86 2.37
CA LEU A 22 9.59 -0.41 2.44
C LEU A 22 10.44 0.21 3.56
N THR A 23 10.92 1.44 3.34
CA THR A 23 11.55 2.21 4.43
C THR A 23 10.47 2.78 5.34
N ARG A 24 10.83 3.22 6.56
CA ARG A 24 9.90 3.94 7.44
C ARG A 24 9.30 5.19 6.77
N SER A 25 10.07 5.91 5.94
CA SER A 25 9.57 7.06 5.17
C SER A 25 8.52 6.64 4.14
N HIS A 26 8.73 5.52 3.44
CA HIS A 26 7.74 4.96 2.53
C HIS A 26 6.44 4.58 3.24
N LEU A 27 6.55 3.92 4.40
CA LEU A 27 5.39 3.54 5.22
C LEU A 27 4.61 4.77 5.72
N LYS A 28 5.30 5.84 6.15
CA LYS A 28 4.65 7.10 6.53
C LYS A 28 3.89 7.75 5.38
N ILE A 29 4.43 7.72 4.16
CA ILE A 29 3.74 8.21 2.96
C ILE A 29 2.48 7.38 2.69
N LEU A 30 2.58 6.05 2.79
CA LEU A 30 1.43 5.16 2.61
C LEU A 30 0.35 5.42 3.66
N LEU A 31 0.73 5.57 4.92
CA LEU A 31 -0.17 5.88 6.03
C LEU A 31 -0.90 7.21 5.83
N ASP A 32 -0.16 8.26 5.44
CA ASP A 32 -0.74 9.58 5.12
C ASP A 32 -1.75 9.47 3.98
N MET A 33 -1.48 8.67 2.95
CA MET A 33 -2.44 8.45 1.86
C MET A 33 -3.74 7.81 2.34
N LEU A 34 -3.65 6.79 3.19
CA LEU A 34 -4.82 6.05 3.67
C LEU A 34 -5.69 6.90 4.61
N LYS A 35 -5.06 7.74 5.47
CA LYS A 35 -5.76 8.59 6.44
C LYS A 35 -6.43 9.83 5.85
N ASN A 36 -5.98 10.32 4.69
CA ASN A 36 -6.48 11.58 4.13
C ASN A 36 -7.87 11.47 3.45
N GLU A 37 -8.49 10.28 3.42
CA GLU A 37 -9.83 9.95 2.84
C GLU A 37 -10.08 10.37 1.37
N LYS A 38 -9.15 11.12 0.76
CA LYS A 38 -9.24 11.60 -0.61
C LYS A 38 -8.51 10.66 -1.56
N PRO A 39 -9.06 10.42 -2.76
CA PRO A 39 -8.36 9.69 -3.81
C PRO A 39 -6.98 10.29 -4.08
N ARG A 40 -5.94 9.47 -4.02
CA ARG A 40 -4.56 9.93 -4.17
C ARG A 40 -3.69 8.84 -4.79
N ARG A 41 -2.76 9.28 -5.64
CA ARG A 41 -1.74 8.42 -6.25
C ARG A 41 -0.36 8.92 -5.87
N ARG A 42 0.53 8.03 -5.44
CA ARG A 42 1.94 8.34 -5.15
C ARG A 42 2.84 7.20 -5.60
N LYS A 43 4.06 7.54 -6.00
CA LYS A 43 5.14 6.57 -6.12
C LYS A 43 5.70 6.30 -4.72
N ILE A 44 5.76 5.03 -4.33
CA ILE A 44 6.37 4.55 -3.09
C ILE A 44 7.30 3.40 -3.50
N ASP A 45 8.60 3.62 -3.31
CA ASP A 45 9.64 2.73 -3.83
C ASP A 45 9.51 2.54 -5.35
N ASN A 46 9.49 1.29 -5.84
CA ASN A 46 9.37 0.96 -7.25
C ASN A 46 7.92 0.91 -7.78
N ASN A 47 6.93 1.10 -6.90
CA ASN A 47 5.52 0.97 -7.25
C ASN A 47 4.78 2.30 -7.12
N TYR A 48 3.78 2.49 -7.97
CA TYR A 48 2.75 3.51 -7.80
C TYR A 48 1.60 2.89 -7.03
N PHE A 49 1.25 3.50 -5.91
CA PHE A 49 0.06 3.17 -5.15
C PHE A 49 -1.04 4.16 -5.49
N GLN A 50 -2.27 3.66 -5.61
CA GLN A 50 -3.46 4.44 -5.85
C GLN A 50 -4.51 4.08 -4.82
N TYR A 51 -4.89 5.07 -4.02
CA TYR A 51 -6.02 5.01 -3.11
C TYR A 51 -7.20 5.74 -3.74
N ASN A 52 -8.39 5.16 -3.70
CA ASN A 52 -9.62 5.76 -4.25
C ASN A 52 -10.69 6.08 -3.19
N GLY A 53 -10.35 6.00 -1.90
CA GLY A 53 -11.30 6.20 -0.79
C GLY A 53 -11.90 4.90 -0.24
N PHE A 54 -11.92 3.82 -1.03
CA PHE A 54 -12.53 2.53 -0.64
C PHE A 54 -11.54 1.37 -0.73
N SER A 55 -10.56 1.45 -1.62
CA SER A 55 -9.59 0.40 -1.91
C SER A 55 -8.22 1.00 -2.17
N LEU A 56 -7.18 0.24 -1.87
CA LEU A 56 -5.81 0.52 -2.26
C LEU A 56 -5.43 -0.44 -3.38
N GLY A 57 -4.83 0.10 -4.44
CA GLY A 57 -4.18 -0.70 -5.46
C GLY A 57 -2.75 -0.23 -5.73
N PHE A 58 -2.02 -1.04 -6.48
CA PHE A 58 -0.66 -0.72 -6.91
C PHE A 58 -0.37 -1.14 -8.35
N ASN A 59 0.70 -0.60 -8.93
CA ASN A 59 1.33 -1.07 -10.16
C ASN A 59 2.74 -0.49 -10.31
N SER A 60 3.62 -1.12 -11.08
CA SER A 60 4.89 -0.53 -11.47
C SER A 60 4.73 0.65 -12.45
N SER A 61 3.65 0.67 -13.24
CA SER A 61 3.32 1.78 -14.14
C SER A 61 2.40 2.84 -13.50
N LYS A 62 2.73 4.11 -13.72
CA LYS A 62 1.93 5.26 -13.26
C LYS A 62 0.54 5.31 -13.89
N GLU A 63 0.43 4.91 -15.16
CA GLU A 63 -0.80 5.00 -15.95
C GLU A 63 -1.89 4.10 -15.37
N ASN A 64 -1.49 2.97 -14.78
CA ASN A 64 -2.38 1.95 -14.26
C ASN A 64 -2.11 1.68 -12.77
N ALA A 65 -1.82 2.72 -11.98
CA ALA A 65 -1.39 2.62 -10.58
C ALA A 65 -2.37 1.88 -9.65
N GLY A 66 -3.64 1.77 -10.01
CA GLY A 66 -4.66 1.00 -9.27
C GLY A 66 -5.01 -0.35 -9.90
N LYS A 67 -4.22 -0.86 -10.87
CA LYS A 67 -4.55 -2.10 -11.60
C LYS A 67 -4.67 -3.31 -10.68
N TYR A 68 -3.86 -3.36 -9.64
CA TYR A 68 -3.76 -4.50 -8.74
C TYR A 68 -4.24 -4.10 -7.35
N GLY A 69 -5.48 -4.46 -7.02
CA GLY A 69 -6.10 -4.23 -5.71
C GLY A 69 -5.65 -5.24 -4.65
N PHE A 70 -5.91 -4.92 -3.40
CA PHE A 70 -5.67 -5.80 -2.24
C PHE A 70 -6.99 -6.25 -1.62
N GLU A 71 -7.00 -7.44 -1.01
CA GLU A 71 -8.15 -7.94 -0.25
C GLU A 71 -8.33 -7.12 1.06
N GLU A 72 -7.22 -6.70 1.69
CA GLU A 72 -7.29 -5.90 2.90
C GLU A 72 -7.93 -4.53 2.63
N THR A 73 -8.87 -4.16 3.49
CA THR A 73 -9.47 -2.83 3.48
C THR A 73 -8.42 -1.76 3.83
N PRO A 74 -8.63 -0.51 3.40
CA PRO A 74 -7.75 0.60 3.79
C PRO A 74 -7.52 0.73 5.30
N ALA A 75 -8.52 0.39 6.12
CA ALA A 75 -8.43 0.39 7.58
C ALA A 75 -7.52 -0.73 8.13
N GLU A 76 -7.58 -1.92 7.55
CA GLU A 76 -6.68 -3.03 7.90
C GLU A 76 -5.24 -2.74 7.49
N ILE A 77 -5.04 -2.25 6.27
CA ILE A 77 -3.72 -1.83 5.78
C ILE A 77 -3.14 -0.74 6.69
N THR A 78 -3.96 0.21 7.12
CA THR A 78 -3.56 1.27 8.07
C THR A 78 -3.02 0.67 9.37
N LYS A 79 -3.74 -0.28 9.98
CA LYS A 79 -3.30 -0.94 11.22
C LYS A 79 -1.99 -1.70 11.04
N ILE A 80 -1.83 -2.41 9.92
CA ILE A 80 -0.58 -3.14 9.60
C ILE A 80 0.60 -2.16 9.48
N VAL A 81 0.40 -1.05 8.76
CA VAL A 81 1.44 -0.03 8.56
C VAL A 81 1.80 0.66 9.89
N GLU A 82 0.83 0.95 10.74
CA GLU A 82 1.08 1.51 12.08
C GLU A 82 1.89 0.54 12.96
N ALA A 83 1.53 -0.74 12.98
CA ALA A 83 2.28 -1.76 13.72
C ALA A 83 3.75 -1.86 13.25
N LEU A 84 3.98 -1.83 11.93
CA LEU A 84 5.33 -1.84 11.34
C LEU A 84 6.14 -0.59 11.67
N LEU A 85 5.48 0.56 11.88
CA LEU A 85 6.17 1.79 12.27
C LEU A 85 6.59 1.79 13.75
N LEU A 86 5.96 0.96 14.58
CA LEU A 86 6.25 0.81 16.01
C LEU A 86 7.32 -0.25 16.31
N SER A 87 7.55 -1.20 15.39
CA SER A 87 8.69 -2.14 15.43
C SER A 87 10.00 -1.47 15.04
#